data_AF-M9M0M0-F1
#
_entry.id   AF-M9M0M0-F1
#
_cell.length_a   1.000
_cell.length_b   1.000
_cell.length_c   1.000
_cell.angle_alpha   90.00
_cell.angle_beta   90.00
_cell.angle_gamma   90.00
#
_symmetry.space_group_name_H-M   'P 1'
#
loop_
_entity.id
_entity.type
_entity.pdbx_description
1 polymer ?
#
loop_
_entity_poly.entity_id
_entity_poly.type
_entity_poly.pdbx_seq_one_letter_code
_entity_poly.pdbx_strand_id
1 'polypeptide(L)'
;MGPPARMIVTRPDNHGTTSALPSIRPGSAAQNQQWEAARRSRERSVQVALIQSAFSDVGWKVPRLLRGIDAADDLYFQTTQQIRMAKWHRNRIVCLRDTAYAPTPFTGMGTSLAIAGAYLLAGHLSQLEPGQHPALAFDRYDQQFRPFVVHKQTLPFYVPAVRHPTNAVSKWAAESYFAARARMARMPWAVKFPSFPALERA
;
A
#
# COMPACT_ATOMS: atom_id res chain seq x y z
N MET A 1 10.10 -15.66 -18.73
CA MET A 1 9.58 -15.88 -17.37
C MET A 1 10.75 -15.82 -16.40
N GLY A 2 10.61 -15.11 -15.28
CA GLY A 2 11.67 -14.99 -14.28
C GLY A 2 11.25 -15.63 -12.95
N PRO A 3 12.17 -15.86 -12.00
CA PRO A 3 11.82 -16.41 -10.70
C PRO A 3 10.86 -15.47 -9.96
N PRO A 4 9.87 -16.01 -9.20
CA PRO A 4 8.99 -15.19 -8.39
C PRO A 4 9.82 -14.46 -7.32
N ALA A 5 9.53 -13.17 -7.14
CA ALA A 5 10.25 -12.35 -6.20
C ALA A 5 9.40 -12.16 -4.93
N ARG A 6 9.94 -12.55 -3.78
CA ARG A 6 9.21 -12.70 -2.53
C ARG A 6 9.79 -11.79 -1.46
N MET A 7 8.93 -11.19 -0.66
CA MET A 7 9.32 -10.32 0.45
C MET A 7 8.38 -10.59 1.63
N ILE A 8 8.94 -10.60 2.85
CA ILE A 8 8.16 -10.65 4.08
C ILE A 8 8.57 -9.48 4.95
N VAL A 9 7.59 -8.74 5.45
CA VAL A 9 7.78 -7.70 6.46
C VAL A 9 7.04 -8.13 7.71
N THR A 10 7.67 -7.98 8.88
CA THR A 10 7.02 -8.19 10.17
C THR A 10 6.89 -6.89 10.91
N ARG A 11 5.78 -6.71 11.62
CA ARG A 11 5.56 -5.58 12.51
C ARG A 11 5.11 -6.12 13.87
N PRO A 12 5.78 -5.78 14.97
CA PRO A 12 5.24 -6.03 16.30
C PRO A 12 3.92 -5.27 16.45
N ASP A 13 2.94 -5.89 17.10
CA ASP A 13 1.72 -5.19 17.52
C ASP A 13 1.74 -4.99 19.04
N ASN A 14 0.74 -4.26 19.52
CA ASN A 14 0.52 -3.95 20.94
C ASN A 14 -0.18 -5.09 21.71
N HIS A 15 -0.47 -6.22 21.07
CA HIS A 15 -1.17 -7.37 21.67
C HIS A 15 -0.23 -8.52 22.02
N GLY A 16 1.09 -8.31 21.90
CA GLY A 16 2.09 -9.35 22.10
C GLY A 16 2.16 -10.35 20.95
N THR A 17 1.46 -10.08 19.85
CA THR A 17 1.51 -10.86 18.62
C THR A 17 2.46 -10.20 17.60
N THR A 18 2.62 -10.81 16.43
CA THR A 18 3.43 -10.25 15.35
C THR A 18 2.66 -10.33 14.06
N SER A 19 2.27 -9.18 13.51
CA SER A 19 1.72 -9.12 12.17
C SER A 19 2.81 -9.41 11.14
N ALA A 20 2.49 -10.23 10.14
CA ALA A 20 3.34 -10.49 9.00
C ALA A 20 2.65 -10.10 7.70
N LEU A 21 3.39 -9.46 6.80
CA LEU A 21 2.94 -9.08 5.48
C LEU A 21 3.81 -9.79 4.44
N PRO A 22 3.44 -11.03 4.05
CA PRO A 22 4.04 -11.69 2.90
C PRO A 22 3.56 -11.03 1.61
N SER A 23 4.48 -10.80 0.69
CA SER A 23 4.18 -10.25 -0.63
C SER A 23 5.02 -10.93 -1.70
N ILE A 24 4.37 -11.28 -2.80
CA ILE A 24 4.97 -11.97 -3.93
C ILE A 24 4.70 -11.18 -5.22
N ARG A 25 5.72 -11.09 -6.08
CA ARG A 25 5.53 -10.79 -7.49
C ARG A 25 5.56 -12.11 -8.27
N PRO A 26 4.44 -12.52 -8.90
CA PRO A 26 4.42 -13.73 -9.71
C PRO A 26 5.46 -13.70 -10.84
N GLY A 27 6.09 -14.84 -11.10
CA GLY A 27 7.11 -15.01 -12.15
C GLY A 27 6.54 -15.31 -13.54
N SER A 28 5.26 -15.69 -13.60
CA SER A 28 4.54 -16.08 -14.81
C SER A 28 3.08 -15.59 -14.81
N ALA A 29 2.49 -15.48 -16.00
CA ALA A 29 1.08 -15.10 -16.17
C ALA A 29 0.13 -16.16 -15.57
N ALA A 30 0.46 -17.45 -15.73
CA ALA A 30 -0.31 -18.55 -15.14
C ALA A 30 -0.32 -18.48 -13.61
N GLN A 31 0.86 -18.22 -13.00
CA GLN A 31 0.94 -18.00 -11.57
C GLN A 31 0.11 -16.78 -11.16
N ASN A 32 0.23 -15.66 -11.86
CA ASN A 32 -0.58 -14.46 -11.58
C ASN A 32 -2.09 -14.74 -11.62
N GLN A 33 -2.57 -15.51 -12.60
CA GLN A 33 -3.96 -15.92 -12.70
C GLN A 33 -4.40 -16.79 -11.53
N GLN A 34 -3.54 -17.70 -11.05
CA GLN A 34 -3.81 -18.52 -9.86
C GLN A 34 -3.99 -17.66 -8.59
N TRP A 35 -3.11 -16.68 -8.37
CA TRP A 35 -3.24 -15.74 -7.24
C TRP A 35 -4.51 -14.90 -7.33
N GLU A 36 -4.87 -14.41 -8.51
CA GLU A 36 -6.13 -13.68 -8.72
C GLU A 36 -7.37 -14.55 -8.54
N ALA A 37 -7.33 -15.82 -8.95
CA ALA A 37 -8.42 -16.77 -8.74
C ALA A 37 -8.65 -17.01 -7.24
N ALA A 38 -7.58 -17.24 -6.47
CA ALA A 38 -7.68 -17.41 -5.01
C ALA A 38 -8.14 -16.15 -4.28
N ARG A 39 -7.76 -14.95 -4.77
CA ARG A 39 -8.28 -13.69 -4.25
C ARG A 39 -9.80 -13.58 -4.49
N ARG A 40 -10.26 -13.98 -5.69
CA ARG A 40 -11.68 -13.90 -6.08
C ARG A 40 -12.55 -14.94 -5.38
N SER A 41 -12.05 -16.16 -5.16
CA SER A 41 -12.82 -17.20 -4.46
C SER A 41 -13.12 -16.84 -3.00
N ARG A 42 -12.24 -16.04 -2.37
CA ARG A 42 -12.31 -15.70 -0.93
C ARG A 42 -12.24 -16.93 -0.02
N GLU A 43 -11.81 -18.07 -0.56
CA GLU A 43 -11.65 -19.30 0.21
C GLU A 43 -10.32 -19.27 0.98
N ARG A 44 -10.42 -19.19 2.31
CA ARG A 44 -9.24 -19.11 3.19
C ARG A 44 -8.28 -20.28 3.00
N SER A 45 -8.80 -21.51 2.88
CA SER A 45 -7.99 -22.72 2.69
C SER A 45 -7.11 -22.63 1.42
N VAL A 46 -7.69 -22.15 0.31
CA VAL A 46 -6.97 -21.95 -0.96
C VAL A 46 -5.89 -20.87 -0.81
N GLN A 47 -6.22 -19.74 -0.17
CA GLN A 47 -5.27 -18.64 0.04
C GLN A 47 -4.10 -19.05 0.93
N VAL A 48 -4.38 -19.75 2.03
CA VAL A 48 -3.37 -20.26 2.96
C VAL A 48 -2.47 -21.29 2.27
N ALA A 49 -3.03 -22.24 1.52
CA ALA A 49 -2.24 -23.24 0.79
C ALA A 49 -1.30 -22.59 -0.23
N LEU A 50 -1.75 -21.54 -0.93
CA LEU A 50 -0.89 -20.78 -1.85
C LEU A 50 0.25 -20.06 -1.12
N ILE A 51 -0.04 -19.43 0.03
CA ILE A 51 0.99 -18.75 0.82
C ILE A 51 2.00 -19.77 1.35
N GLN A 52 1.53 -20.88 1.93
CA GLN A 52 2.40 -21.94 2.44
C GLN A 52 3.30 -22.50 1.34
N SER A 53 2.72 -22.85 0.19
CA SER A 53 3.48 -23.34 -0.97
C SER A 53 4.54 -22.34 -1.43
N ALA A 54 4.14 -21.07 -1.64
CA ALA A 54 5.02 -20.05 -2.19
C ALA A 54 6.15 -19.58 -1.26
N PHE A 55 6.04 -19.81 0.04
CA PHE A 55 7.01 -19.38 1.05
C PHE A 55 7.67 -20.53 1.81
N SER A 56 7.37 -21.79 1.46
CA SER A 56 7.83 -23.00 2.16
C SER A 56 9.36 -23.15 2.22
N ASP A 57 10.07 -22.71 1.18
CA ASP A 57 11.53 -22.73 1.04
C ASP A 57 12.22 -21.46 1.59
N VAL A 58 11.47 -20.52 2.18
CA VAL A 58 12.04 -19.28 2.70
C VAL A 58 12.47 -19.47 4.16
N GLY A 59 13.73 -19.11 4.47
CA GLY A 59 14.32 -19.21 5.81
C GLY A 59 13.89 -18.11 6.80
N TRP A 60 14.79 -17.74 7.72
CA TRP A 60 14.55 -16.75 8.79
C TRP A 60 13.37 -17.16 9.70
N LYS A 61 12.41 -16.26 9.96
CA LYS A 61 11.23 -16.49 10.81
C LYS A 61 10.05 -17.07 10.04
N VAL A 62 10.17 -17.26 8.73
CA VAL A 62 9.06 -17.64 7.84
C VAL A 62 8.43 -18.98 8.22
N PRO A 63 9.18 -20.05 8.56
CA PRO A 63 8.56 -21.30 9.01
C PRO A 63 7.65 -21.12 10.24
N ARG A 64 8.02 -20.22 11.18
CA ARG A 64 7.19 -19.87 12.33
C ARG A 64 5.94 -19.09 11.92
N LEU A 65 6.09 -18.13 11.00
CA LEU A 65 4.98 -17.32 10.49
C LEU A 65 3.98 -18.19 9.71
N LEU A 66 4.45 -19.15 8.90
CA LEU A 66 3.60 -20.09 8.17
C LEU A 66 2.84 -21.04 9.08
N ARG A 67 3.40 -21.44 10.24
CA ARG A 67 2.62 -22.18 11.25
C ARG A 67 1.56 -21.31 11.92
N GLY A 68 1.87 -20.03 12.14
CA GLY A 68 0.93 -19.08 12.74
C GLY A 68 -0.24 -18.71 11.83
N ILE A 69 -0.09 -18.85 10.50
CA ILE A 69 -1.13 -18.46 9.55
C ILE A 69 -2.42 -19.26 9.72
N ASP A 70 -2.31 -20.54 10.12
CA ASP A 70 -3.48 -21.41 10.29
C ASP A 70 -4.35 -20.95 11.47
N ALA A 71 -3.73 -20.41 12.52
CA ALA A 71 -4.40 -19.89 13.70
C ALA A 71 -4.84 -18.42 13.57
N ALA A 72 -4.38 -17.70 12.54
CA ALA A 72 -4.72 -16.28 12.35
C ALA A 72 -6.16 -16.11 11.85
N ASP A 73 -6.97 -15.34 12.58
CA ASP A 73 -8.34 -14.99 12.24
C ASP A 73 -8.46 -13.73 11.35
N ASP A 74 -7.37 -12.97 11.22
CA ASP A 74 -7.29 -11.68 10.53
C ASP A 74 -6.61 -11.74 9.15
N LEU A 75 -6.62 -12.91 8.50
CA LEU A 75 -5.97 -13.09 7.20
C LEU A 75 -6.54 -12.13 6.14
N TYR A 76 -5.70 -11.21 5.66
CA TYR A 76 -6.02 -10.32 4.56
C TYR A 76 -5.23 -10.68 3.29
N PHE A 77 -5.95 -10.99 2.21
CA PHE A 77 -5.38 -11.41 0.93
C PHE A 77 -5.86 -10.51 -0.20
N GLN A 78 -4.97 -9.72 -0.80
CA GLN A 78 -5.29 -8.85 -1.93
C GLN A 78 -4.10 -8.69 -2.89
N THR A 79 -4.40 -8.30 -4.12
CA THR A 79 -3.38 -7.85 -5.07
C THR A 79 -3.09 -6.37 -4.88
N THR A 80 -1.82 -6.00 -5.02
CA THR A 80 -1.42 -4.58 -4.95
C THR A 80 -1.68 -3.93 -6.30
N GLN A 81 -2.64 -3.01 -6.34
CA GLN A 81 -3.05 -2.29 -7.54
C GLN A 81 -3.19 -0.79 -7.24
N GLN A 82 -3.13 0.04 -8.29
CA GLN A 82 -3.48 1.45 -8.21
C GLN A 82 -4.80 1.68 -8.95
N ILE A 83 -5.66 2.55 -8.42
CA ILE A 83 -6.86 2.99 -9.12
C ILE A 83 -6.56 4.33 -9.81
N ARG A 84 -6.76 4.37 -11.13
CA ARG A 84 -6.56 5.56 -11.97
C ARG A 84 -7.80 5.81 -12.80
N MET A 85 -8.62 6.77 -12.37
CA MET A 85 -9.84 7.15 -13.07
C MET A 85 -9.63 8.46 -13.85
N ALA A 86 -10.16 8.53 -15.07
CA ALA A 86 -10.14 9.75 -15.88
C ALA A 86 -10.96 10.88 -15.23
N LYS A 87 -12.07 10.52 -14.57
CA LYS A 87 -12.95 11.44 -13.84
C LYS A 87 -13.40 10.79 -12.53
N TRP A 88 -13.38 11.51 -11.42
CA TRP A 88 -13.73 10.95 -10.10
C TRP A 88 -15.20 11.02 -9.74
N HIS A 89 -16.03 11.62 -10.59
CA HIS A 89 -17.44 11.80 -10.32
C HIS A 89 -18.29 11.62 -11.57
N ARG A 90 -19.57 11.32 -11.34
CA ARG A 90 -20.60 11.31 -12.37
C ARG A 90 -21.90 11.80 -11.75
N ASN A 91 -22.44 12.88 -12.32
CA ASN A 91 -23.69 13.49 -11.85
C ASN A 91 -23.61 13.88 -10.36
N ARG A 92 -24.37 13.20 -9.49
CA ARG A 92 -24.41 13.47 -8.03
C ARG A 92 -23.55 12.50 -7.21
N ILE A 93 -22.78 11.64 -7.87
CA ILE A 93 -21.95 10.61 -7.22
C ILE A 93 -20.47 10.97 -7.42
N VAL A 94 -19.70 10.94 -6.33
CA VAL A 94 -18.26 11.18 -6.33
C VAL A 94 -17.55 10.02 -5.62
N CYS A 95 -16.47 9.53 -6.22
CA CYS A 95 -15.55 8.58 -5.61
C CYS A 95 -14.50 9.34 -4.79
N LEU A 96 -14.09 8.77 -3.65
CA LEU A 96 -13.14 9.37 -2.73
C LEU A 96 -12.21 8.28 -2.17
N ARG A 97 -10.97 8.65 -1.83
CA ARG A 97 -9.97 7.73 -1.26
C ARG A 97 -9.64 6.60 -2.25
N ASP A 98 -9.50 5.38 -1.73
CA ASP A 98 -9.12 4.23 -2.51
C ASP A 98 -10.09 3.93 -3.65
N THR A 99 -11.37 4.32 -3.57
CA THR A 99 -12.32 4.13 -4.68
C THR A 99 -12.05 5.04 -5.89
N ALA A 100 -11.30 6.14 -5.71
CA ALA A 100 -10.98 7.10 -6.76
C ALA A 100 -9.50 7.08 -7.18
N TYR A 101 -8.61 6.91 -6.20
CA TYR A 101 -7.17 7.09 -6.39
C TYR A 101 -6.31 6.28 -5.41
N ALA A 102 -6.72 5.05 -5.09
CA ALA A 102 -5.91 4.14 -4.26
C ALA A 102 -4.43 4.17 -4.70
N PRO A 103 -3.51 4.68 -3.86
CA PRO A 103 -2.10 4.52 -4.13
C PRO A 103 -1.70 3.07 -3.80
N THR A 104 -0.56 2.61 -4.30
CA THR A 104 -0.02 1.34 -3.79
C THR A 104 0.35 1.51 -2.31
N PRO A 105 0.23 0.47 -1.46
CA PRO A 105 0.69 0.50 -0.07
C PRO A 105 2.15 0.94 0.09
N PHE A 106 2.96 0.78 -0.96
CA PHE A 106 4.35 1.21 -1.01
C PHE A 106 4.57 2.72 -0.89
N THR A 107 3.57 3.55 -1.17
CA THR A 107 3.71 5.02 -1.02
C THR A 107 3.53 5.46 0.44
N GLY A 108 2.80 4.69 1.25
CA GLY A 108 2.39 5.08 2.60
C GLY A 108 1.38 6.24 2.64
N MET A 109 0.89 6.73 1.50
CA MET A 109 0.11 7.96 1.40
C MET A 109 -1.41 7.77 1.41
N GLY A 110 -1.91 6.53 1.53
CA GLY A 110 -3.35 6.24 1.45
C GLY A 110 -4.18 7.05 2.44
N THR A 111 -3.78 7.06 3.72
CA THR A 111 -4.48 7.81 4.78
C THR A 111 -4.38 9.32 4.58
N SER A 112 -3.19 9.84 4.23
CA SER A 112 -3.00 11.27 4.00
C SER A 112 -3.81 11.77 2.81
N LEU A 113 -3.85 11.01 1.70
CA LEU A 113 -4.68 11.33 0.54
C LEU A 113 -6.16 11.28 0.89
N ALA A 114 -6.58 10.33 1.74
CA ALA A 114 -7.96 10.23 2.18
C ALA A 114 -8.42 11.44 2.98
N ILE A 115 -7.62 11.89 3.95
CA ILE A 115 -7.94 13.04 4.80
C ILE A 115 -7.95 14.33 3.97
N ALA A 116 -6.87 14.58 3.21
CA ALA A 116 -6.77 15.78 2.39
C ALA A 116 -7.88 15.85 1.32
N GLY A 117 -8.17 14.73 0.67
CA GLY A 117 -9.23 14.64 -0.33
C GLY A 117 -10.61 14.89 0.26
N ALA A 118 -10.91 14.33 1.44
CA ALA A 118 -12.18 14.56 2.13
C ALA A 118 -12.36 16.03 2.50
N TYR A 119 -11.30 16.66 3.03
CA TYR A 119 -11.31 18.07 3.41
C TYR A 119 -11.58 18.99 2.20
N LEU A 120 -10.85 18.78 1.09
CA LEU A 120 -11.04 19.57 -0.13
C LEU A 120 -12.43 19.40 -0.73
N LEU A 121 -12.93 18.15 -0.80
CA LEU A 121 -14.26 17.88 -1.31
C LEU A 121 -15.33 18.59 -0.48
N ALA A 122 -15.25 18.50 0.86
CA ALA A 122 -16.18 19.16 1.76
C ALA A 122 -16.14 20.69 1.60
N GLY A 123 -14.94 21.28 1.48
CA GLY A 123 -14.77 22.72 1.28
C GLY A 123 -15.36 23.22 -0.05
N HIS A 124 -15.24 22.46 -1.14
CA HIS A 124 -15.87 22.85 -2.40
C HIS A 124 -17.39 22.68 -2.37
N LEU A 125 -17.91 21.67 -1.68
CA LEU A 125 -19.35 21.48 -1.50
C LEU A 125 -19.98 22.58 -0.65
N SER A 126 -19.28 23.07 0.39
CA SER A 126 -19.79 24.14 1.26
C SER A 126 -19.85 25.52 0.59
N GLN A 127 -19.19 25.68 -0.56
CA GLN A 127 -19.19 26.92 -1.36
C GLN A 127 -20.28 26.94 -2.44
N LEU A 128 -21.15 25.93 -2.48
CA LEU A 128 -22.25 25.89 -3.42
C LEU A 128 -23.41 26.77 -2.93
N GLU A 129 -23.91 27.60 -3.83
CA GLU A 129 -25.13 28.37 -3.62
C GLU A 129 -26.38 27.46 -3.75
N PRO A 130 -27.50 27.81 -3.11
CA PRO A 130 -28.75 27.08 -3.27
C PRO A 130 -29.14 26.90 -4.75
N GLY A 131 -29.50 25.67 -5.12
CA GLY A 131 -29.88 25.31 -6.49
C GLY A 131 -28.70 24.96 -7.41
N GLN A 132 -27.45 25.16 -6.99
CA GLN A 132 -26.29 24.72 -7.78
C GLN A 132 -26.13 23.20 -7.79
N HIS A 133 -25.69 22.68 -8.94
CA HIS A 133 -25.45 21.26 -9.10
C HIS A 133 -24.11 20.85 -8.44
N PRO A 134 -24.05 19.75 -7.65
CA PRO A 134 -22.84 19.36 -6.92
C PRO A 134 -21.65 19.00 -7.84
N ALA A 135 -21.91 18.65 -9.09
CA ALA A 135 -20.86 18.42 -10.10
C ALA A 135 -19.90 19.62 -10.23
N LEU A 136 -20.35 20.85 -9.99
CA LEU A 136 -19.49 22.04 -9.99
C LEU A 136 -18.41 21.96 -8.90
N ALA A 137 -18.78 21.56 -7.68
CA ALA A 137 -17.84 21.33 -6.60
C ALA A 137 -16.91 20.15 -6.89
N PHE A 138 -17.44 19.08 -7.50
CA PHE A 138 -16.64 17.90 -7.84
C PHE A 138 -15.60 18.19 -8.93
N ASP A 139 -15.93 19.01 -9.94
CA ASP A 139 -14.97 19.43 -10.97
C ASP A 139 -13.85 20.30 -10.36
N ARG A 140 -14.18 21.21 -9.43
CA ARG A 140 -13.18 22.01 -8.69
C ARG A 140 -12.26 21.13 -7.84
N TYR A 141 -12.84 20.20 -7.09
CA TYR A 141 -12.12 19.20 -6.31
C TYR A 141 -11.16 18.37 -7.18
N ASP A 142 -11.64 17.88 -8.32
CA ASP A 142 -10.85 17.07 -9.25
C ASP A 142 -9.65 17.88 -9.79
N GLN A 143 -9.91 19.09 -10.30
CA GLN A 143 -8.87 19.98 -10.83
C GLN A 143 -7.81 20.34 -9.78
N GLN A 144 -8.21 20.67 -8.56
CA GLN A 144 -7.30 21.09 -7.50
C GLN A 144 -6.47 19.91 -6.94
N PHE A 145 -7.08 18.73 -6.77
CA PHE A 145 -6.45 17.62 -6.05
C PHE A 145 -5.70 16.63 -6.96
N ARG A 146 -6.09 16.51 -8.24
CA ARG A 146 -5.48 15.55 -9.20
C ARG A 146 -3.96 15.68 -9.33
N PRO A 147 -3.33 16.86 -9.42
CA PRO A 147 -1.87 16.96 -9.53
C PRO A 147 -1.16 16.33 -8.33
N PHE A 148 -1.67 16.56 -7.12
CA PHE A 148 -1.11 15.98 -5.90
C PHE A 148 -1.26 14.46 -5.88
N VAL A 149 -2.44 13.95 -6.24
CA VAL A 149 -2.70 12.52 -6.34
C VAL A 149 -1.77 11.84 -7.36
N VAL A 150 -1.68 12.38 -8.59
CA VAL A 150 -0.85 11.82 -9.67
C VAL A 150 0.62 11.77 -9.26
N HIS A 151 1.12 12.83 -8.60
CA HIS A 151 2.48 12.85 -8.08
C HIS A 151 2.71 11.72 -7.05
N LYS A 152 1.76 11.46 -6.14
CA LYS A 152 1.88 10.38 -5.14
C LYS A 152 1.66 8.98 -5.71
N GLN A 153 0.92 8.83 -6.81
CA GLN A 153 0.76 7.56 -7.51
C GLN A 153 1.94 7.19 -8.40
N THR A 154 2.76 8.19 -8.78
CA THR A 154 3.95 7.97 -9.59
C THR A 154 5.08 7.40 -8.73
N LEU A 155 5.31 6.10 -8.86
CA LEU A 155 6.45 5.43 -8.23
C LEU A 155 7.70 5.60 -9.11
N PRO A 156 8.86 5.96 -8.53
CA PRO A 156 10.12 5.91 -9.25
C PRO A 156 10.38 4.52 -9.84
N PHE A 157 10.96 4.46 -11.05
CA PHE A 157 11.14 3.21 -11.81
C PHE A 157 11.90 2.11 -11.05
N TYR A 158 12.74 2.48 -10.08
CA TYR A 158 13.52 1.54 -9.27
C TYR A 158 12.73 0.94 -8.10
N VAL A 159 11.63 1.55 -7.65
CA VAL A 159 10.89 1.09 -6.45
C VAL A 159 10.37 -0.35 -6.61
N PRO A 160 9.76 -0.74 -7.74
CA PRO A 160 9.40 -2.14 -7.96
C PRO A 160 10.62 -3.08 -7.88
N ALA A 161 11.75 -2.69 -8.48
CA ALA A 161 12.97 -3.50 -8.52
C ALA A 161 13.62 -3.66 -7.13
N VAL A 162 13.58 -2.64 -6.28
CA VAL A 162 14.06 -2.69 -4.89
C VAL A 162 13.12 -3.50 -4.00
N ARG A 163 11.80 -3.44 -4.22
CA ARG A 163 10.81 -4.12 -3.36
C ARG A 163 10.70 -5.61 -3.60
N HIS A 164 10.81 -6.05 -4.86
CA HIS A 164 11.05 -7.46 -5.12
C HIS A 164 12.20 -7.63 -6.11
N PRO A 165 13.45 -7.72 -5.61
CA PRO A 165 14.61 -7.94 -6.46
C PRO A 165 14.49 -9.29 -7.15
N THR A 166 14.78 -9.34 -8.45
CA THR A 166 14.65 -10.55 -9.29
C THR A 166 15.99 -11.23 -9.55
N ASN A 167 17.10 -10.56 -9.25
CA ASN A 167 18.46 -11.07 -9.45
C ASN A 167 19.35 -10.79 -8.23
N ALA A 168 20.47 -11.50 -8.14
CA ALA A 168 21.36 -11.43 -6.97
C ALA A 168 21.90 -10.01 -6.71
N VAL A 169 22.22 -9.26 -7.77
CA VAL A 169 22.74 -7.89 -7.67
C VAL A 169 21.70 -6.93 -7.09
N SER A 170 20.46 -6.96 -7.60
CA SER A 170 19.37 -6.12 -7.05
C SER A 170 19.02 -6.50 -5.62
N LYS A 171 19.11 -7.79 -5.26
CA LYS A 171 18.90 -8.25 -3.88
C LYS A 171 19.98 -7.70 -2.96
N TRP A 172 21.26 -7.86 -3.32
CA TRP A 172 22.38 -7.32 -2.57
C TRP A 172 22.30 -5.79 -2.41
N ALA A 173 21.94 -5.07 -3.47
CA ALA A 173 21.79 -3.62 -3.44
C ALA A 173 20.66 -3.19 -2.49
N ALA A 174 19.50 -3.87 -2.55
CA ALA A 174 18.38 -3.61 -1.64
C ALA A 174 18.74 -3.90 -0.19
N GLU A 175 19.36 -5.05 0.10
CA GLU A 175 19.83 -5.43 1.44
C GLU A 175 20.83 -4.41 1.99
N SER A 176 21.78 -3.98 1.16
CA SER A 176 22.78 -2.98 1.52
C SER A 176 22.15 -1.62 1.83
N TYR A 177 21.17 -1.19 1.01
CA TYR A 177 20.42 0.04 1.25
C TYR A 177 19.65 -0.01 2.58
N PHE A 178 18.92 -1.10 2.85
CA PHE A 178 18.16 -1.24 4.10
C PHE A 178 19.09 -1.34 5.32
N ALA A 179 20.21 -2.07 5.22
CA ALA A 179 21.20 -2.16 6.28
C ALA A 179 21.84 -0.79 6.59
N ALA A 180 22.17 -0.01 5.56
CA ALA A 180 22.70 1.34 5.71
C ALA A 180 21.67 2.27 6.37
N ARG A 181 20.41 2.26 5.90
CA ARG A 181 19.31 3.04 6.51
C ARG A 181 19.05 2.64 7.95
N ALA A 182 19.07 1.35 8.28
CA ALA A 182 18.90 0.87 9.64
C ALA A 182 20.05 1.32 10.56
N ARG A 183 21.29 1.32 10.06
CA ARG A 183 22.45 1.87 10.78
C ARG A 183 22.33 3.37 11.00
N MET A 184 21.95 4.13 9.97
CA MET A 184 21.70 5.57 10.09
C MET A 184 20.56 5.88 11.07
N ALA A 185 19.47 5.11 11.05
CA ALA A 185 18.34 5.29 11.97
C ALA A 185 18.69 4.99 13.44
N ARG A 186 19.79 4.28 13.70
CA ARG A 186 20.34 4.04 15.05
C ARG A 186 21.28 5.15 15.51
N MET A 187 21.64 6.10 14.64
CA MET A 187 22.46 7.24 15.00
C MET A 187 21.56 8.32 15.63
N PRO A 188 21.76 8.67 16.92
CA PRO A 188 20.86 9.56 17.67
C PRO A 188 20.67 10.94 17.03
N TRP A 189 21.65 11.41 16.26
CA TRP A 189 21.65 12.73 15.62
C TRP A 189 21.08 12.72 14.19
N ALA A 190 20.94 11.55 13.56
CA ALA A 190 20.50 11.43 12.18
C ALA A 190 18.96 11.33 12.05
N VAL A 191 18.26 10.93 13.10
CA VAL A 191 16.80 10.90 13.15
C VAL A 191 16.32 12.09 13.98
N LYS A 192 16.35 13.28 13.39
CA LYS A 192 15.56 14.40 13.92
C LYS A 192 14.10 14.10 13.59
N PHE A 193 13.32 13.65 14.56
CA PHE A 193 11.88 13.75 14.44
C PHE A 193 11.56 15.25 14.29
N PRO A 194 10.75 15.65 13.30
CA PRO A 194 10.28 17.03 13.27
C PRO A 194 9.59 17.31 14.61
N SER A 195 10.10 18.29 15.34
CA SER A 195 9.42 18.84 16.50
C SER A 195 8.09 19.39 16.02
N PHE A 196 6.99 18.73 16.37
CA PHE A 196 5.67 19.32 16.18
C PHE A 196 5.60 20.53 17.12
N PRO A 197 5.39 21.76 16.61
CA PRO A 197 5.11 22.88 17.47
C PRO A 197 3.88 22.50 18.30
N ALA A 198 3.99 22.63 19.62
CA ALA A 198 2.86 22.43 20.52
C ALA A 198 1.68 23.25 19.99
N LEU A 199 0.56 22.59 19.70
CA LEU A 199 -0.73 23.23 19.51
C LEU A 199 -1.24 23.70 20.88
N GLU A 200 -0.48 24.59 21.52
CA GLU A 200 -0.91 25.40 22.64
C GLU A 200 -1.23 26.78 22.11
N ARG A 201 -2.50 26.95 21.74
CA ARG A 201 -3.36 28.11 22.02
C ARG A 201 -4.67 27.95 21.24
N ALA A 202 -5.65 27.40 21.96
CA ALA A 202 -7.04 27.82 21.82
C ALA A 202 -7.21 29.15 22.57
#